data_AF-X1RS35-F1
#
_entry.id   AF-X1RS35-F1
#
_cell.length_a   1.000
_cell.length_b   1.000
_cell.length_c   1.000
_cell.angle_alpha   90.00
_cell.angle_beta   90.00
_cell.angle_gamma   90.00
#
_symmetry.space_group_name_H-M   'P 1'
#
loop_
_entity.id
_entity.type
_entity.pdbx_description
1 polymer ?
#
loop_
_entity_poly.entity_id
_entity_poly.type
_entity_poly.pdbx_seq_one_letter_code
_entity_poly.pdbx_strand_id
1 'polypeptide(L)'
;KMLNGCRLLANLKATSGESTEYFTYHSVKIKNSSLDRGIKFYQMGIDKFLGNCLIKRLENPSKAGFKSVDELRGALLPETNVGPGKWVDLAGLFAPEESVQKMLRDIENGTISTLEQATEAFQSMYDNYPAYEWAWAANILQQRLGKTVEKITADDIIELVTKWKTAVVDLDRMLYADAQKEFAATAQIGFGLDGEEETKHGDFEQVRGTIEENSFVSEIEKHITSKTALGDELIGRMEKLR
;
A
#
# COMPACT_ATOMS: atom_id res chain seq x y z
N LYS A 1 -3.40 0.96 10.50
CA LYS A 1 -3.52 2.40 10.86
C LYS A 1 -4.33 3.21 9.85
N MET A 2 -4.00 3.19 8.55
CA MET A 2 -4.73 3.95 7.51
C MET A 2 -6.24 3.66 7.46
N LEU A 3 -6.67 2.39 7.59
CA LEU A 3 -8.09 2.02 7.66
C LEU A 3 -8.84 2.76 8.78
N ASN A 4 -8.25 2.82 9.99
CA ASN A 4 -8.84 3.53 11.12
C ASN A 4 -8.87 5.04 10.88
N GLY A 5 -7.82 5.61 10.29
CA GLY A 5 -7.78 7.03 9.92
C GLY A 5 -8.86 7.38 8.91
N CYS A 6 -9.00 6.59 7.85
CA CYS A 6 -10.04 6.77 6.84
C CYS A 6 -11.45 6.70 7.45
N ARG A 7 -11.72 5.68 8.27
CA ARG A 7 -13.01 5.54 8.98
C ARG A 7 -13.28 6.72 9.91
N LEU A 8 -12.28 7.18 10.66
CA LEU A 8 -12.42 8.32 11.56
C LEU A 8 -12.80 9.59 10.79
N LEU A 9 -12.08 9.89 9.70
CA LEU A 9 -12.36 11.08 8.88
C LEU A 9 -13.74 10.98 8.21
N ALA A 10 -14.11 9.80 7.69
CA ALA A 10 -15.43 9.58 7.11
C ALA A 10 -16.56 9.76 8.15
N ASN A 11 -16.37 9.28 9.38
CA ASN A 11 -17.33 9.46 10.46
C ASN A 11 -17.46 10.94 10.89
N LEU A 12 -16.36 11.68 10.96
CA LEU A 12 -16.38 13.12 11.24
C LEU A 12 -17.22 13.88 10.20
N LYS A 13 -17.06 13.51 8.91
CA LYS A 13 -17.83 14.06 7.80
C LYS A 13 -19.32 13.72 7.91
N ALA A 14 -19.64 12.46 8.16
CA ALA A 14 -21.03 12.00 8.28
C ALA A 14 -21.78 12.63 9.47
N THR A 15 -21.10 12.89 10.58
CA THR A 15 -21.73 13.36 11.83
C THR A 15 -21.94 14.88 11.85
N SER A 16 -21.10 15.65 11.15
CA SER A 16 -21.12 17.13 11.25
C SER A 16 -21.90 17.83 10.13
N GLY A 17 -22.43 17.06 9.15
CA GLY A 17 -23.11 17.57 7.96
C GLY A 17 -22.13 17.91 6.82
N GLU A 18 -22.53 17.68 5.56
CA GLU A 18 -21.62 17.85 4.40
C GLU A 18 -21.22 19.30 4.11
N SER A 19 -21.98 20.27 4.62
CA SER A 19 -21.77 21.71 4.41
C SER A 19 -20.87 22.39 5.44
N THR A 20 -20.21 21.65 6.33
CA THR A 20 -19.30 22.25 7.33
C THR A 20 -17.98 22.66 6.68
N GLU A 21 -17.57 23.92 6.86
CA GLU A 21 -16.27 24.42 6.38
C GLU A 21 -15.09 23.82 7.17
N TYR A 22 -15.28 23.59 8.47
CA TYR A 22 -14.28 23.04 9.38
C TYR A 22 -14.84 21.95 10.29
N PHE A 23 -14.09 20.87 10.45
CA PHE A 23 -14.34 19.83 11.44
C PHE A 23 -13.45 20.06 12.67
N THR A 24 -13.91 19.67 13.85
CA THR A 24 -13.11 19.74 15.08
C THR A 24 -12.92 18.34 15.65
N TYR A 25 -11.67 17.93 15.89
CA TYR A 25 -11.32 16.65 16.51
C TYR A 25 -10.16 16.83 17.49
N HIS A 26 -10.34 16.43 18.75
CA HIS A 26 -9.37 16.67 19.84
C HIS A 26 -8.76 18.09 19.84
N SER A 27 -9.62 19.11 19.78
CA SER A 27 -9.23 20.53 19.75
C SER A 27 -8.44 20.98 18.51
N VAL A 28 -8.34 20.14 17.47
CA VAL A 28 -7.75 20.49 16.17
C VAL A 28 -8.86 20.83 15.18
N LYS A 29 -8.72 21.96 14.48
CA LYS A 29 -9.58 22.36 13.36
C LYS A 29 -9.04 21.80 12.05
N ILE A 30 -9.89 21.10 11.31
CA ILE A 30 -9.56 20.47 10.02
C ILE A 30 -10.45 21.09 8.95
N LYS A 31 -9.86 21.72 7.93
CA LYS A 31 -10.61 22.22 6.77
C LYS A 31 -11.29 21.06 6.04
N ASN A 32 -12.49 21.28 5.52
CA ASN A 32 -13.23 20.28 4.75
C ASN A 32 -12.40 19.70 3.59
N SER A 33 -11.75 20.58 2.81
CA SER A 33 -10.87 20.17 1.72
C SER A 33 -9.66 19.34 2.18
N SER A 34 -9.11 19.62 3.37
CA SER A 34 -8.02 18.85 3.95
C SER A 34 -8.50 17.47 4.43
N LEU A 35 -9.71 17.38 5.00
CA LEU A 35 -10.32 16.12 5.40
C LEU A 35 -10.56 15.21 4.19
N ASP A 36 -11.16 15.75 3.12
CA ASP A 36 -11.42 15.01 1.89
C ASP A 36 -10.14 14.52 1.23
N ARG A 37 -9.12 15.38 1.20
CA ARG A 37 -7.80 15.01 0.69
C ARG A 37 -7.13 13.93 1.56
N GLY A 38 -7.30 13.99 2.88
CA GLY A 38 -6.82 12.98 3.82
C GLY A 38 -7.48 11.61 3.59
N ILE A 39 -8.82 11.58 3.42
CA ILE A 39 -9.55 10.35 3.05
C ILE A 39 -9.02 9.80 1.74
N LYS A 40 -8.88 10.64 0.70
CA LYS A 40 -8.37 10.22 -0.60
C LYS A 40 -6.97 9.60 -0.49
N PHE A 41 -6.06 10.22 0.24
CA PHE A 41 -4.70 9.70 0.40
C PHE A 41 -4.64 8.40 1.20
N TYR A 42 -5.42 8.28 2.27
CA TYR A 42 -5.53 7.00 2.97
C TYR A 42 -6.10 5.92 2.05
N GLN A 43 -7.11 6.24 1.24
CA GLN A 43 -7.72 5.30 0.31
C GLN A 43 -6.70 4.83 -0.74
N MET A 44 -5.92 5.73 -1.33
CA MET A 44 -4.83 5.38 -2.26
C MET A 44 -3.79 4.46 -1.61
N GLY A 45 -3.37 4.75 -0.37
CA GLY A 45 -2.43 3.89 0.36
C GLY A 45 -3.01 2.50 0.66
N ILE A 46 -4.29 2.42 1.05
CA ILE A 46 -5.00 1.17 1.30
C ILE A 46 -5.12 0.34 0.01
N ASP A 47 -5.55 0.94 -1.10
CA ASP A 47 -5.71 0.25 -2.38
C ASP A 47 -4.37 -0.23 -2.93
N LYS A 48 -3.30 0.59 -2.81
CA LYS A 48 -1.93 0.18 -3.15
C LYS A 48 -1.48 -1.01 -2.31
N PHE A 49 -1.65 -0.98 -1.00
CA PHE A 49 -1.21 -2.06 -0.12
C PHE A 49 -1.97 -3.36 -0.38
N LEU A 50 -3.30 -3.32 -0.37
CA LEU A 50 -4.13 -4.50 -0.58
C LEU A 50 -3.92 -5.10 -1.98
N GLY A 51 -3.79 -4.26 -3.01
CA GLY A 51 -3.50 -4.74 -4.35
C GLY A 51 -2.12 -5.35 -4.49
N ASN A 52 -1.09 -4.84 -3.79
CA ASN A 52 0.22 -5.49 -3.74
C ASN A 52 0.13 -6.89 -3.13
N CYS A 53 -0.59 -7.04 -2.01
CA CYS A 53 -0.83 -8.35 -1.39
C CYS A 53 -1.55 -9.31 -2.37
N LEU A 54 -2.60 -8.82 -3.05
CA LEU A 54 -3.37 -9.59 -4.01
C LEU A 54 -2.52 -10.02 -5.22
N ILE A 55 -1.74 -9.12 -5.80
CA ILE A 55 -0.89 -9.43 -6.95
C ILE A 55 0.16 -10.46 -6.56
N LYS A 56 0.87 -10.25 -5.44
CA LYS A 56 1.84 -11.22 -4.92
C LYS A 56 1.20 -12.59 -4.69
N ARG A 57 -0.05 -12.64 -4.22
CA ARG A 57 -0.81 -13.88 -4.05
C ARG A 57 -1.07 -14.59 -5.38
N LEU A 58 -1.33 -13.85 -6.44
CA LEU A 58 -1.71 -14.36 -7.76
C LEU A 58 -0.52 -14.47 -8.75
N GLU A 59 0.71 -14.16 -8.32
CA GLU A 59 1.92 -14.12 -9.16
C GLU A 59 2.55 -15.51 -9.40
N ASN A 60 2.66 -16.38 -8.39
CA ASN A 60 3.51 -17.58 -8.46
C ASN A 60 2.82 -18.92 -8.81
N PRO A 61 1.59 -19.22 -8.34
CA PRO A 61 0.90 -20.45 -8.78
C PRO A 61 0.34 -20.33 -10.20
N SER A 62 0.24 -19.12 -10.74
CA SER A 62 -0.79 -18.78 -11.72
C SER A 62 -0.28 -18.05 -12.97
N LYS A 63 1.04 -18.03 -13.22
CA LYS A 63 1.58 -17.46 -14.48
C LYS A 63 0.99 -18.13 -15.73
N ALA A 64 0.57 -19.39 -15.62
CA ALA A 64 -0.14 -20.10 -16.69
C ALA A 64 -1.62 -19.69 -16.82
N GLY A 65 -2.13 -18.79 -15.98
CA GLY A 65 -3.55 -18.50 -15.80
C GLY A 65 -4.22 -19.44 -14.80
N PHE A 66 -5.47 -19.14 -14.47
CA PHE A 66 -6.36 -20.08 -13.78
C PHE A 66 -7.23 -20.78 -14.83
N LYS A 67 -7.60 -22.03 -14.60
CA LYS A 67 -8.48 -22.81 -15.50
C LYS A 67 -9.95 -22.61 -15.17
N SER A 68 -10.26 -22.20 -13.94
CA SER A 68 -11.63 -21.95 -13.48
C SER A 68 -11.64 -20.93 -12.35
N VAL A 69 -12.83 -20.40 -12.07
CA VAL A 69 -13.07 -19.51 -10.92
C VAL A 69 -12.80 -20.24 -9.59
N ASP A 70 -13.00 -21.56 -9.53
CA ASP A 70 -12.72 -22.33 -8.31
C ASP A 70 -11.22 -22.44 -8.03
N GLU A 71 -10.38 -22.52 -9.06
CA GLU A 71 -8.91 -22.47 -8.89
C GLU A 71 -8.46 -21.09 -8.40
N LEU A 72 -9.06 -20.02 -8.92
CA LEU A 72 -8.85 -18.66 -8.42
C LEU A 72 -9.23 -18.55 -6.94
N ARG A 73 -10.42 -19.03 -6.55
CA ARG A 73 -10.87 -19.03 -5.15
C ARG A 73 -9.96 -19.86 -4.25
N GLY A 74 -9.50 -21.01 -4.73
CA GLY A 74 -8.51 -21.85 -4.05
C GLY A 74 -7.22 -21.08 -3.76
N ALA A 75 -6.73 -20.31 -4.73
CA ALA A 75 -5.57 -19.45 -4.52
C ALA A 75 -5.84 -18.29 -3.55
N LEU A 76 -7.08 -17.81 -3.43
CA LEU A 76 -7.44 -16.72 -2.52
C LEU A 76 -7.64 -17.17 -1.07
N LEU A 77 -7.84 -18.46 -0.81
CA LEU A 77 -8.03 -18.98 0.54
C LEU A 77 -6.76 -18.77 1.39
N PRO A 78 -6.89 -18.18 2.59
CA PRO A 78 -5.78 -18.10 3.53
C PRO A 78 -5.33 -19.48 4.03
N GLU A 79 -4.02 -19.68 4.20
CA GLU A 79 -3.45 -20.89 4.80
C GLU A 79 -3.61 -20.94 6.32
N THR A 80 -3.91 -19.80 6.93
CA THR A 80 -3.97 -19.63 8.38
C THR A 80 -5.08 -18.68 8.77
N ASN A 81 -5.61 -18.89 9.97
CA ASN A 81 -6.56 -17.99 10.61
C ASN A 81 -5.88 -16.93 11.48
N VAL A 82 -4.54 -16.96 11.56
CA VAL A 82 -3.72 -16.02 12.33
C VAL A 82 -3.43 -14.78 11.47
N GLY A 83 -3.54 -13.58 12.05
CA GLY A 83 -3.26 -12.32 11.38
C GLY A 83 -4.43 -11.37 11.13
N PRO A 84 -5.71 -11.78 11.02
CA PRO A 84 -6.83 -10.85 10.83
C PRO A 84 -7.00 -9.79 11.93
N GLY A 85 -6.46 -10.04 13.12
CA GLY A 85 -6.55 -9.17 14.29
C GLY A 85 -5.59 -7.98 14.29
N LYS A 86 -5.15 -7.59 15.49
CA LYS A 86 -4.18 -6.50 15.68
C LYS A 86 -2.77 -6.99 15.37
N TRP A 87 -1.92 -6.03 14.98
CA TRP A 87 -0.50 -6.25 14.73
C TRP A 87 0.33 -5.30 15.58
N VAL A 88 1.48 -5.77 16.03
CA VAL A 88 2.42 -5.06 16.88
C VAL A 88 3.82 -5.09 16.27
N ASP A 89 4.62 -4.08 16.60
CA ASP A 89 6.05 -4.03 16.26
C ASP A 89 6.86 -4.39 17.50
N LEU A 90 7.65 -5.45 17.40
CA LEU A 90 8.59 -5.89 18.42
C LEU A 90 10.01 -5.61 17.96
N ALA A 91 10.44 -4.36 18.13
CA ALA A 91 11.78 -3.90 17.74
C ALA A 91 12.11 -4.23 16.27
N GLY A 92 11.16 -3.99 15.36
CA GLY A 92 11.28 -4.27 13.93
C GLY A 92 10.69 -5.60 13.48
N LEU A 93 10.37 -6.52 14.39
CA LEU A 93 9.54 -7.69 14.04
C LEU A 93 8.07 -7.28 14.06
N PHE A 94 7.50 -7.08 12.88
CA PHE A 94 6.08 -6.79 12.72
C PHE A 94 5.27 -8.10 12.64
N ALA A 95 4.43 -8.36 13.64
CA ALA A 95 3.73 -9.65 13.79
C ALA A 95 2.31 -9.49 14.34
N PRO A 96 1.43 -10.49 14.12
CA PRO A 96 0.12 -10.54 14.76
C PRO A 96 0.24 -10.52 16.29
N GLU A 97 -0.56 -9.67 16.94
CA GLU A 97 -0.60 -9.54 18.40
C GLU A 97 -0.91 -10.89 19.06
N GLU A 98 -1.78 -11.69 18.47
CA GLU A 98 -2.13 -13.02 18.98
C GLU A 98 -0.95 -14.00 19.02
N SER A 99 -0.04 -13.94 18.03
CA SER A 99 1.17 -14.76 17.98
C SER A 99 2.15 -14.36 19.08
N VAL A 100 2.31 -13.05 19.30
CA VAL A 100 3.13 -12.51 20.39
C VAL A 100 2.55 -12.90 21.74
N GLN A 101 1.24 -12.74 21.93
CA GLN A 101 0.55 -13.11 23.15
C GLN A 101 0.64 -14.61 23.43
N LYS A 102 0.63 -15.46 22.38
CA LYS A 102 0.88 -16.89 22.53
C LYS A 102 2.29 -17.15 23.03
N MET A 103 3.31 -16.57 22.40
CA MET A 103 4.70 -16.72 22.83
C MET A 103 4.91 -16.27 24.28
N LEU A 104 4.29 -15.16 24.70
CA LEU A 104 4.36 -14.69 26.09
C LEU A 104 3.74 -15.70 27.07
N ARG A 105 2.56 -16.24 26.75
CA ARG A 105 1.95 -17.30 27.57
C ARG A 105 2.80 -18.56 27.63
N ASP A 106 3.43 -18.92 26.52
CA ASP A 106 4.33 -20.08 26.45
C ASP A 106 5.59 -19.87 27.31
N ILE A 107 6.05 -18.63 27.48
CA ILE A 107 7.12 -18.29 28.43
C ILE A 107 6.59 -18.39 29.87
N GLU A 108 5.44 -17.78 30.17
CA GLU A 108 4.84 -17.76 31.51
C GLU A 108 4.54 -19.17 32.05
N ASN A 109 4.14 -20.09 31.17
CA ASN A 109 3.82 -21.46 31.55
C ASN A 109 5.01 -22.44 31.47
N GLY A 110 6.19 -21.97 31.06
CA GLY A 110 7.42 -22.76 30.96
C GLY A 110 7.52 -23.64 29.71
N THR A 111 6.62 -23.54 28.73
CA THR A 111 6.74 -24.19 27.41
C THR A 111 7.96 -23.68 26.66
N ILE A 112 8.18 -22.36 26.69
CA ILE A 112 9.42 -21.70 26.29
C ILE A 112 10.20 -21.42 27.58
N SER A 113 11.28 -22.17 27.78
CA SER A 113 12.10 -22.14 28.99
C SER A 113 13.56 -21.74 28.73
N THR A 114 13.94 -21.58 27.46
CA THR A 114 15.30 -21.15 27.06
C THR A 114 15.26 -19.98 26.07
N LEU A 115 16.41 -19.29 25.92
CA LEU A 115 16.55 -18.19 24.97
C LEU A 115 16.49 -18.67 23.52
N GLU A 116 16.98 -19.89 23.25
CA GLU A 116 16.94 -20.52 21.93
C GLU A 116 15.48 -20.73 21.50
N GLN A 117 14.63 -21.27 22.39
CA GLN A 117 13.21 -21.47 22.12
C GLN A 117 12.47 -20.13 21.88
N ALA A 118 12.81 -19.08 22.63
CA ALA A 118 12.26 -17.75 22.38
C ALA A 118 12.70 -17.21 21.01
N THR A 119 13.97 -17.43 20.64
CA THR A 119 14.51 -17.05 19.33
C THR A 119 13.80 -17.78 18.20
N GLU A 120 13.56 -19.08 18.35
CA GLU A 120 12.78 -19.89 17.40
C GLU A 120 11.34 -19.38 17.24
N ALA A 121 10.71 -18.92 18.33
CA ALA A 121 9.38 -18.33 18.26
C ALA A 121 9.37 -17.01 17.45
N PHE A 122 10.39 -16.15 17.63
CA PHE A 122 10.56 -14.95 16.81
C PHE A 122 10.80 -15.29 15.34
N GLN A 123 11.68 -16.26 15.06
CA GLN A 123 11.97 -16.72 13.70
C GLN A 123 10.72 -17.30 13.03
N SER A 124 9.95 -18.10 13.77
CA SER A 124 8.68 -18.65 13.28
C SER A 124 7.68 -17.55 12.92
N MET A 125 7.58 -16.47 13.70
CA MET A 125 6.73 -15.33 13.36
C MET A 125 7.21 -14.61 12.09
N TYR A 126 8.52 -14.44 11.95
CA TYR A 126 9.13 -13.84 10.75
C TYR A 126 8.88 -14.68 9.49
N ASP A 127 9.12 -15.99 9.57
CA ASP A 127 8.98 -16.91 8.43
C ASP A 127 7.51 -17.03 7.97
N ASN A 128 6.56 -16.95 8.91
CA ASN A 128 5.14 -17.01 8.62
C ASN A 128 4.51 -15.65 8.25
N TYR A 129 5.31 -14.57 8.22
CA TYR A 129 4.81 -13.23 7.86
C TYR A 129 3.98 -13.22 6.57
N PRO A 130 4.39 -13.86 5.45
CA PRO A 130 3.60 -13.83 4.22
C PRO A 130 2.20 -14.46 4.37
N ALA A 131 2.08 -15.52 5.17
CA ALA A 131 0.80 -16.18 5.43
C ALA A 131 -0.10 -15.29 6.30
N TYR A 132 0.46 -14.67 7.34
CA TYR A 132 -0.27 -13.74 8.20
C TYR A 132 -0.71 -12.47 7.44
N GLU A 133 0.17 -11.91 6.61
CA GLU A 133 -0.12 -10.75 5.75
C GLU A 133 -1.28 -11.06 4.80
N TRP A 134 -1.27 -12.24 4.17
CA TRP A 134 -2.35 -12.64 3.28
C TRP A 134 -3.65 -12.88 4.04
N ALA A 135 -3.63 -13.57 5.18
CA ALA A 135 -4.83 -13.77 6.01
C ALA A 135 -5.46 -12.42 6.42
N TRP A 136 -4.64 -11.44 6.79
CA TRP A 136 -5.10 -10.09 7.06
C TRP A 136 -5.69 -9.41 5.81
N ALA A 137 -4.97 -9.42 4.69
CA ALA A 137 -5.41 -8.78 3.46
C ALA A 137 -6.71 -9.39 2.93
N ALA A 138 -6.83 -10.71 2.92
CA ALA A 138 -8.03 -11.44 2.52
C ALA A 138 -9.23 -11.10 3.40
N ASN A 139 -9.05 -10.98 4.72
CA ASN A 139 -10.10 -10.54 5.63
C ASN A 139 -10.58 -9.12 5.29
N ILE A 140 -9.66 -8.18 5.04
CA ILE A 140 -10.03 -6.81 4.65
C ILE A 140 -10.72 -6.77 3.29
N LEU A 141 -10.25 -7.53 2.30
CA LEU A 141 -10.87 -7.61 0.98
C LEU A 141 -12.31 -8.14 1.07
N GLN A 142 -12.55 -9.21 1.83
CA GLN A 142 -13.89 -9.75 2.05
C GLN A 142 -14.83 -8.72 2.68
N GLN A 143 -14.36 -7.98 3.69
CA GLN A 143 -15.14 -6.91 4.32
C GLN A 143 -15.49 -5.78 3.34
N ARG A 144 -14.54 -5.40 2.47
CA ARG A 144 -14.76 -4.34 1.48
C ARG A 144 -15.68 -4.75 0.34
N LEU A 145 -15.60 -6.00 -0.11
CA LEU A 145 -16.46 -6.55 -1.16
C LEU A 145 -17.84 -6.97 -0.62
N GLY A 146 -17.99 -7.16 0.69
CA GLY A 146 -19.19 -7.77 1.27
C GLY A 146 -19.39 -9.22 0.83
N LYS A 147 -18.30 -9.91 0.47
CA LYS A 147 -18.29 -11.27 -0.08
C LYS A 147 -17.30 -12.14 0.67
N THR A 148 -17.64 -13.40 0.87
CA THR A 148 -16.66 -14.41 1.30
C THR A 148 -15.80 -14.83 0.13
N VAL A 149 -14.63 -15.44 0.37
CA VAL A 149 -13.71 -15.89 -0.68
C VAL A 149 -14.41 -16.77 -1.72
N GLU A 150 -15.33 -17.64 -1.28
CA GLU A 150 -16.07 -18.57 -2.14
C GLU A 150 -17.04 -17.86 -3.10
N LYS A 151 -17.34 -16.58 -2.85
CA LYS A 151 -18.24 -15.76 -3.68
C LYS A 151 -17.50 -14.74 -4.53
N ILE A 152 -16.19 -14.62 -4.38
CA ILE A 152 -15.38 -13.72 -5.21
C ILE A 152 -15.43 -14.21 -6.67
N THR A 153 -15.56 -13.26 -7.60
CA THR A 153 -15.58 -13.49 -9.04
C THR A 153 -14.34 -12.88 -9.72
N ALA A 154 -14.13 -13.21 -10.99
CA ALA A 154 -13.11 -12.55 -11.82
C ALA A 154 -13.33 -11.03 -11.89
N ASP A 155 -14.59 -10.57 -11.93
CA ASP A 155 -14.93 -9.14 -11.93
C ASP A 155 -14.47 -8.42 -10.67
N ASP A 156 -14.65 -9.04 -9.51
CA ASP A 156 -14.18 -8.48 -8.24
C ASP A 156 -12.66 -8.29 -8.25
N ILE A 157 -11.91 -9.25 -8.81
CA ILE A 157 -10.46 -9.15 -8.94
C ILE A 157 -10.08 -8.05 -9.92
N ILE A 158 -10.74 -7.94 -11.07
CA ILE A 158 -10.50 -6.86 -12.05
C ILE A 158 -10.74 -5.50 -11.39
N GLU A 159 -11.79 -5.34 -10.61
CA GLU A 159 -12.08 -4.10 -9.88
C GLU A 159 -10.97 -3.75 -8.90
N LEU A 160 -10.53 -4.71 -8.08
CA LEU A 160 -9.46 -4.52 -7.11
C LEU A 160 -8.12 -4.17 -7.77
N VAL A 161 -7.76 -4.87 -8.85
CA VAL A 161 -6.53 -4.61 -9.61
C VAL A 161 -6.59 -3.26 -10.32
N THR A 162 -7.76 -2.86 -10.82
CA THR A 162 -7.95 -1.53 -11.42
C THR A 162 -7.76 -0.43 -10.39
N LYS A 163 -8.38 -0.55 -9.21
CA LYS A 163 -8.21 0.40 -8.10
C LYS A 163 -6.75 0.50 -7.65
N TRP A 164 -6.08 -0.64 -7.53
CA TRP A 164 -4.66 -0.70 -7.23
C TRP A 164 -3.81 0.02 -8.30
N LYS A 165 -4.04 -0.28 -9.58
CA LYS A 165 -3.29 0.31 -10.70
C LYS A 165 -3.43 1.82 -10.69
N THR A 166 -4.66 2.33 -10.55
CA THR A 166 -4.91 3.78 -10.42
C THR A 166 -4.19 4.36 -9.22
N ALA A 167 -4.28 3.73 -8.04
CA ALA A 167 -3.64 4.24 -6.84
C ALA A 167 -2.11 4.30 -6.95
N VAL A 168 -1.48 3.28 -7.54
CA VAL A 168 -0.02 3.24 -7.75
C VAL A 168 0.41 4.31 -8.74
N VAL A 169 -0.22 4.37 -9.91
CA VAL A 169 0.14 5.34 -10.96
C VAL A 169 -0.10 6.77 -10.48
N ASP A 170 -1.18 7.05 -9.77
CA ASP A 170 -1.46 8.39 -9.25
C ASP A 170 -0.46 8.80 -8.17
N LEU A 171 -0.05 7.88 -7.28
CA LEU A 171 1.00 8.15 -6.29
C LEU A 171 2.34 8.45 -6.97
N ASP A 172 2.71 7.68 -8.01
CA ASP A 172 3.94 7.89 -8.75
C ASP A 172 3.92 9.20 -9.53
N ARG A 173 2.78 9.56 -10.15
CA ARG A 173 2.60 10.86 -10.81
C ARG A 173 2.71 12.02 -9.83
N MET A 174 2.18 11.86 -8.61
CA MET A 174 2.34 12.86 -7.56
C MET A 174 3.81 13.02 -7.15
N LEU A 175 4.54 11.91 -7.04
CA LEU A 175 5.97 11.92 -6.74
C LEU A 175 6.78 12.58 -7.85
N TYR A 176 6.48 12.25 -9.10
CA TYR A 176 7.06 12.86 -10.28
C TYR A 176 6.81 14.37 -10.34
N ALA A 177 5.56 14.80 -10.12
CA ALA A 177 5.20 16.21 -10.10
C ALA A 177 5.87 16.98 -8.94
N ASP A 178 6.21 16.30 -7.86
CA ASP A 178 6.97 16.89 -6.76
C ASP A 178 8.45 17.02 -7.13
N ALA A 179 9.05 15.98 -7.71
CA ALA A 179 10.42 15.99 -8.23
C ALA A 179 10.63 17.09 -9.28
N GLN A 180 9.65 17.32 -10.16
CA GLN A 180 9.68 18.39 -11.16
C GLN A 180 9.87 19.80 -10.56
N LYS A 181 9.42 20.03 -9.32
CA LYS A 181 9.59 21.34 -8.66
C LYS A 181 11.06 21.63 -8.35
N GLU A 182 11.89 20.61 -8.19
CA GLU A 182 13.33 20.77 -7.98
C GLU A 182 14.04 21.30 -9.22
N PHE A 183 13.41 21.21 -10.40
CA PHE A 183 13.91 21.70 -11.69
C PHE A 183 13.24 22.99 -12.18
N ALA A 184 12.26 23.51 -11.43
CA ALA A 184 11.54 24.73 -11.79
C ALA A 184 12.44 25.98 -11.72
N ALA A 185 12.09 27.03 -12.46
CA ALA A 185 12.84 28.29 -12.48
C ALA A 185 13.09 28.89 -11.08
N THR A 186 12.19 28.64 -10.12
CA THR A 186 12.36 29.04 -8.72
C THR A 186 13.50 28.32 -8.01
N ALA A 187 13.78 27.06 -8.36
CA ALA A 187 14.91 26.29 -7.83
C ALA A 187 16.26 26.77 -8.40
N GLN A 188 16.23 27.51 -9.52
CA GLN A 188 17.41 28.02 -10.18
C GLN A 188 17.90 29.37 -9.61
N ILE A 189 17.11 30.05 -8.76
CA ILE A 189 17.37 31.44 -8.29
C ILE A 189 18.75 31.62 -7.63
N GLY A 190 19.35 30.56 -7.06
CA GLY A 190 20.68 30.60 -6.44
C GLY A 190 21.87 30.24 -7.34
N PHE A 191 21.65 30.03 -8.64
CA PHE A 191 22.67 29.61 -9.62
C PHE A 191 23.08 30.78 -10.52
N GLY A 192 24.29 30.73 -11.11
CA GLY A 192 24.79 31.77 -12.00
C GLY A 192 25.09 33.09 -11.29
N LEU A 193 25.87 33.05 -10.20
CA LEU A 193 26.31 34.26 -9.48
C LEU A 193 26.91 35.27 -10.47
N ASP A 194 26.27 36.44 -10.56
CA ASP A 194 26.63 37.57 -11.44
C ASP A 194 26.63 37.28 -12.97
N GLY A 195 26.01 36.17 -13.40
CA GLY A 195 25.91 35.76 -14.81
C GLY A 195 24.56 36.09 -15.46
N GLU A 196 24.47 35.89 -16.78
CA GLU A 196 23.20 35.96 -17.52
C GLU A 196 22.37 34.67 -17.34
N GLU A 197 21.14 34.66 -17.85
CA GLU A 197 20.19 33.56 -17.68
C GLU A 197 20.74 32.22 -18.22
N GLU A 198 21.58 32.28 -19.26
CA GLU A 198 22.28 31.12 -19.82
C GLU A 198 23.37 30.56 -18.86
N THR A 199 24.10 31.44 -18.17
CA THR A 199 25.07 31.04 -17.13
C THR A 199 24.37 30.38 -15.95
N LYS A 200 23.24 30.94 -15.52
CA LYS A 200 22.40 30.37 -14.46
C LYS A 200 21.87 28.99 -14.82
N HIS A 201 21.42 28.80 -16.06
CA HIS A 201 20.94 27.50 -16.52
C HIS A 201 22.07 26.48 -16.58
N GLY A 202 23.23 26.83 -17.16
CA GLY A 202 24.39 25.95 -17.22
C GLY A 202 24.92 25.55 -15.84
N ASP A 203 25.02 26.49 -14.89
CA ASP A 203 25.42 26.19 -13.51
C ASP A 203 24.43 25.26 -12.82
N PHE A 204 23.13 25.47 -13.04
CA PHE A 204 22.08 24.61 -12.50
C PHE A 204 22.21 23.18 -13.04
N GLU A 205 22.36 23.02 -14.34
CA GLU A 205 22.53 21.71 -14.98
C GLU A 205 23.80 20.99 -14.53
N GLN A 206 24.92 21.70 -14.33
CA GLN A 206 26.15 21.09 -13.82
C GLN A 206 26.02 20.51 -12.41
N VAL A 207 25.16 21.09 -11.57
CA VAL A 207 24.97 20.66 -10.17
C VAL A 207 23.80 19.69 -10.01
N ARG A 208 22.70 19.94 -10.72
CA ARG A 208 21.43 19.20 -10.57
C ARG A 208 21.18 18.21 -11.70
N GLY A 209 21.90 18.31 -12.79
CA GLY A 209 21.60 17.60 -14.03
C GLY A 209 20.35 18.15 -14.71
N THR A 210 19.95 17.48 -15.79
CA THR A 210 18.64 17.68 -16.42
C THR A 210 17.61 16.75 -15.80
N ILE A 211 16.33 17.05 -16.02
CA ILE A 211 15.27 16.18 -15.52
C ILE A 211 15.28 14.81 -16.22
N GLU A 212 15.68 14.78 -17.49
CA GLU A 212 15.76 13.57 -18.32
C GLU A 212 16.88 12.62 -17.85
N GLU A 213 17.99 13.18 -17.36
CA GLU A 213 19.13 12.40 -16.85
C GLU A 213 18.97 12.02 -15.37
N ASN A 214 17.94 12.54 -14.69
CA ASN A 214 17.74 12.28 -13.29
C ASN A 214 17.29 10.82 -13.04
N SER A 215 18.13 10.06 -12.33
CA SER A 215 17.89 8.64 -12.05
C SER A 215 16.59 8.39 -11.29
N PHE A 216 16.25 9.25 -10.33
CA PHE A 216 15.03 9.15 -9.55
C PHE A 216 13.77 9.35 -10.41
N VAL A 217 13.79 10.35 -11.30
CA VAL A 217 12.70 10.59 -12.26
C VAL A 217 12.53 9.39 -13.21
N SER A 218 13.63 8.89 -13.76
CA SER A 218 13.62 7.70 -14.63
C SER A 218 13.08 6.45 -13.91
N GLU A 219 13.43 6.26 -12.63
CA GLU A 219 12.92 5.16 -11.82
C GLU A 219 11.40 5.24 -11.60
N ILE A 220 10.85 6.44 -11.42
CA ILE A 220 9.39 6.64 -11.30
C ILE A 220 8.68 6.25 -12.60
N GLU A 221 9.19 6.70 -13.75
CA GLU A 221 8.59 6.36 -15.05
C GLU A 221 8.65 4.85 -15.36
N LYS A 222 9.79 4.22 -15.04
CA LYS A 222 9.95 2.76 -15.12
C LYS A 222 8.97 2.04 -14.19
N HIS A 223 8.79 2.55 -12.98
CA HIS A 223 7.86 1.98 -12.01
C HIS A 223 6.41 2.09 -12.51
N ILE A 224 5.98 3.25 -13.01
CA ILE A 224 4.65 3.45 -13.63
C ILE A 224 4.44 2.44 -14.75
N THR A 225 5.39 2.31 -15.66
CA THR A 225 5.31 1.40 -16.82
C THR A 225 5.20 -0.05 -16.37
N SER A 226 6.07 -0.49 -15.46
CA SER A 226 6.10 -1.84 -14.92
C SER A 226 4.81 -2.20 -14.19
N LYS A 227 4.32 -1.31 -13.33
CA LYS A 227 3.08 -1.54 -12.54
C LYS A 227 1.82 -1.50 -13.40
N THR A 228 1.80 -0.66 -14.43
CA THR A 228 0.72 -0.64 -15.42
C THR A 228 0.65 -1.97 -16.16
N ALA A 229 1.78 -2.44 -16.69
CA ALA A 229 1.87 -3.72 -17.39
C ALA A 229 1.46 -4.91 -16.51
N LEU A 230 1.89 -4.92 -15.24
CA LEU A 230 1.51 -5.94 -14.26
C LEU A 230 0.00 -5.97 -14.00
N GLY A 231 -0.62 -4.80 -13.87
CA GLY A 231 -2.08 -4.69 -13.70
C GLY A 231 -2.84 -5.17 -14.93
N ASP A 232 -2.41 -4.77 -16.12
CA ASP A 232 -3.04 -5.15 -17.38
C ASP A 232 -2.91 -6.65 -17.67
N GLU A 233 -1.75 -7.25 -17.36
CA GLU A 233 -1.53 -8.70 -17.44
C GLU A 233 -2.51 -9.48 -16.56
N LEU A 234 -2.64 -9.07 -15.30
CA LEU A 234 -3.51 -9.75 -14.36
C LEU A 234 -5.00 -9.58 -14.72
N ILE A 235 -5.40 -8.39 -15.19
CA ILE A 235 -6.75 -8.15 -15.71
C ILE A 235 -7.02 -9.07 -16.91
N GLY A 236 -6.10 -9.14 -17.88
CA GLY A 236 -6.25 -10.02 -19.05
C GLY A 236 -6.33 -11.51 -18.69
N ARG A 237 -5.70 -11.93 -17.59
CA ARG A 237 -5.88 -13.29 -17.03
C ARG A 237 -7.26 -13.49 -16.43
N MET A 238 -7.81 -12.50 -15.73
CA MET A 238 -9.15 -12.58 -15.15
C MET A 238 -10.24 -12.55 -16.21
N GLU A 239 -10.06 -11.81 -17.30
CA GLU A 239 -11.01 -11.75 -18.41
C GLU A 239 -11.26 -13.12 -19.06
N LYS A 240 -10.26 -14.01 -19.05
CA LYS A 240 -10.38 -15.40 -19.55
C LYS A 240 -11.25 -16.30 -18.64
N LEU A 241 -11.54 -15.86 -17.42
CA LEU A 241 -12.33 -16.58 -16.41
C LEU A 241 -13.78 -16.09 -16.30
N ARG A 242 -14.13 -15.02 -17.04
CA ARG A 242 -15.51 -14.55 -17.20
C ARG A 242 -16.30 -15.55 -18.04
#